data_AF-X0XQS8-F1
#
_entry.id   AF-X0XQS8-F1
#
_cell.length_a   1.000
_cell.length_b   1.000
_cell.length_c   1.000
_cell.angle_alpha   90.00
_cell.angle_beta   90.00
_cell.angle_gamma   90.00
#
_symmetry.space_group_name_H-M   'P 1'
#
loop_
_entity.id
_entity.type
_entity.pdbx_description
1 polymer ?
#
loop_
_entity_poly.entity_id
_entity_poly.type
_entity_poly.pdbx_seq_one_letter_code
_entity_poly.pdbx_strand_id
1 'polypeptide(L)'
;QLKGAFYDSVSRFLPFIKCDDLEPEMAGIRPTLQGPGEGFRDFEIRDEGDKGLPGFIDLVGIESPGLTSSPAIARYVGGLVDKALSN
;
A
#
# COMPACT_ATOMS: atom_id res chain seq x y z
N GLN A 1 17.47 17.39 -10.81
CA GLN A 1 16.62 18.22 -9.91
C GLN A 1 16.15 17.44 -8.66
N LEU A 2 15.87 16.13 -8.72
CA LEU A 2 15.47 15.34 -7.54
C LEU A 2 16.59 15.20 -6.48
N LYS A 3 17.83 14.87 -6.89
CA LYS A 3 18.97 14.71 -5.96
C LYS A 3 19.16 15.92 -5.02
N GLY A 4 19.08 17.14 -5.57
CA GLY A 4 19.16 18.38 -4.78
C GLY A 4 18.04 18.51 -3.76
N ALA A 5 16.78 18.26 -4.17
CA ALA A 5 15.64 18.33 -3.25
C ALA A 5 15.73 17.31 -2.10
N PHE A 6 16.22 16.09 -2.37
CA PHE A 6 16.47 15.09 -1.34
C PHE A 6 17.61 15.50 -0.41
N TYR A 7 18.71 16.03 -0.94
CA TYR A 7 19.84 16.55 -0.16
C TYR A 7 19.42 17.72 0.77
N ASP A 8 18.68 18.69 0.24
CA ASP A 8 18.20 19.85 1.01
C ASP A 8 17.27 19.41 2.14
N SER A 9 16.46 18.37 1.91
CA SER A 9 15.59 17.82 2.96
C SER A 9 16.41 17.09 4.03
N VAL A 10 17.30 16.17 3.63
CA VAL A 10 18.03 15.26 4.52
C VAL A 10 19.08 15.95 5.38
N SER A 11 19.78 16.94 4.84
CA SER A 11 20.84 17.69 5.53
C SER A 11 20.34 18.41 6.79
N ARG A 12 19.03 18.70 6.88
CA ARG A 12 18.40 19.29 8.08
C ARG A 12 18.41 18.36 9.29
N PHE A 13 18.41 17.04 9.07
CA PHE A 13 18.38 16.04 10.15
C PHE A 13 19.62 15.13 10.18
N LEU A 14 20.38 15.02 9.07
CA LEU A 14 21.67 14.32 8.99
C LEU A 14 22.73 15.25 8.38
N PRO A 15 23.29 16.21 9.14
CA PRO A 15 24.15 17.27 8.60
C PRO A 15 25.52 16.78 8.10
N PHE A 16 25.89 15.54 8.39
CA PHE A 16 27.13 14.92 7.93
C PHE A 16 27.02 14.29 6.52
N ILE A 17 25.80 14.14 5.99
CA ILE A 17 25.57 13.63 4.64
C ILE A 17 26.01 14.67 3.62
N LYS A 18 26.79 14.22 2.63
CA LYS A 18 27.20 14.99 1.45
C LYS A 18 26.26 14.70 0.30
N CYS A 19 26.17 15.62 -0.66
CA CYS A 19 25.36 15.41 -1.86
C CYS A 19 25.79 14.15 -2.63
N ASP A 20 27.10 13.85 -2.65
CA ASP A 20 27.65 12.68 -3.31
C ASP A 20 27.35 11.35 -2.59
N ASP A 21 26.85 11.38 -1.35
CA ASP A 21 26.39 10.18 -0.66
C ASP A 21 25.02 9.70 -1.17
N LEU A 22 24.31 10.51 -1.98
CA LEU A 22 23.03 10.15 -2.57
C LEU A 22 23.21 9.54 -3.96
N GLU A 23 22.76 8.29 -4.09
CA GLU A 23 22.76 7.52 -5.33
C GLU A 23 21.33 7.22 -5.80
N PRO A 24 21.11 6.98 -7.11
CA PRO A 24 19.82 6.54 -7.63
C PRO A 24 19.36 5.23 -6.97
N GLU A 25 18.08 5.18 -6.60
CA GLU A 25 17.43 4.01 -6.01
C GLU A 25 16.10 3.74 -6.75
N MET A 26 15.24 2.89 -6.21
CA MET A 26 13.96 2.53 -6.80
C MET A 26 12.87 3.56 -6.49
N ALA A 27 11.77 3.45 -7.23
CA ALA A 27 10.52 4.12 -6.93
C ALA A 27 9.39 3.09 -6.99
N GLY A 28 8.38 3.27 -6.14
CA GLY A 28 7.19 2.43 -6.11
C GLY A 28 5.92 3.20 -6.50
N ILE A 29 4.95 2.49 -7.07
CA ILE A 29 3.60 3.00 -7.31
C ILE A 29 2.69 2.48 -6.18
N ARG A 30 1.95 3.38 -5.53
CA ARG A 30 0.98 2.98 -4.50
C ARG A 30 -0.35 2.60 -5.16
N PRO A 31 -0.97 1.48 -4.76
CA PRO A 31 -2.32 1.13 -5.20
C PRO A 31 -3.34 1.95 -4.41
N THR A 32 -3.30 3.28 -4.49
CA THR A 32 -4.21 4.15 -3.72
C THR A 32 -5.60 4.14 -4.33
N LEU A 33 -6.63 4.20 -3.48
CA LEU A 33 -8.00 4.35 -3.95
C LEU A 33 -8.35 5.78 -4.26
N GLN A 34 -7.60 6.79 -3.81
CA GLN A 34 -7.98 8.20 -3.94
C GLN A 34 -7.26 8.93 -5.08
N GLY A 35 -7.98 9.82 -5.74
CA GLY A 35 -7.46 10.68 -6.80
C GLY A 35 -6.75 11.93 -6.26
N PRO A 36 -6.10 12.72 -7.14
CA PRO A 36 -5.49 13.99 -6.75
C PRO A 36 -6.53 14.95 -6.14
N GLY A 37 -6.29 15.41 -4.92
CA GLY A 37 -7.18 16.35 -4.20
C GLY A 37 -8.37 15.70 -3.49
N GLU A 38 -8.55 14.38 -3.61
CA GLU A 38 -9.57 13.66 -2.85
C GLU A 38 -9.10 13.39 -1.41
N GLY A 39 -10.07 13.23 -0.51
CA GLY A 39 -9.80 12.86 0.89
C GLY A 39 -9.31 11.42 1.02
N PHE A 40 -8.88 11.07 2.24
CA PHE A 40 -8.43 9.72 2.57
C PHE A 40 -9.54 8.68 2.31
N ARG A 41 -9.17 7.57 1.66
CA ARG A 41 -9.99 6.35 1.53
C ARG A 41 -9.22 5.15 2.08
N ASP A 42 -9.89 4.36 2.91
CA ASP A 42 -9.34 3.10 3.43
C ASP A 42 -9.37 2.02 2.35
N PHE A 43 -8.55 0.97 2.51
CA PHE A 43 -8.51 -0.16 1.61
C PHE A 43 -9.78 -1.02 1.70
N GLU A 44 -10.08 -1.79 0.65
CA GLU A 44 -11.25 -2.66 0.59
C GLU A 44 -10.82 -4.12 0.46
N ILE A 45 -11.38 -4.97 1.34
CA ILE A 45 -11.31 -6.43 1.23
C ILE A 45 -12.74 -6.95 1.19
N ARG A 46 -13.15 -7.53 0.05
CA ARG A 46 -14.55 -7.86 -0.21
C ARG A 46 -14.68 -9.22 -0.89
N ASP A 47 -15.63 -10.03 -0.41
CA ASP A 47 -16.14 -11.19 -1.14
C ASP A 47 -17.22 -10.72 -2.13
N GLU A 48 -17.05 -11.02 -3.41
CA GLU A 48 -17.92 -10.57 -4.50
C GLU A 48 -18.98 -11.62 -4.91
N GLY A 49 -19.22 -12.62 -4.07
CA GLY A 49 -20.30 -13.60 -4.27
C GLY A 49 -21.68 -12.94 -4.48
N ASP A 50 -21.95 -11.82 -3.81
CA ASP A 50 -23.22 -11.07 -3.95
C ASP A 50 -23.37 -10.36 -5.32
N LYS A 51 -22.26 -10.19 -6.05
CA LYS A 51 -22.23 -9.72 -7.44
C LYS A 51 -22.24 -10.86 -8.46
N GLY A 52 -22.46 -12.10 -8.03
CA GLY A 52 -22.46 -13.28 -8.90
C GLY A 52 -21.06 -13.80 -9.25
N LEU A 53 -20.04 -13.45 -8.46
CA LEU A 53 -18.66 -13.91 -8.62
C LEU A 53 -18.25 -14.81 -7.43
N PRO A 54 -18.81 -16.03 -7.31
CA PRO A 54 -18.55 -16.89 -6.16
C PRO A 54 -17.07 -17.27 -6.05
N GLY A 55 -16.52 -17.13 -4.85
CA GLY A 55 -15.10 -17.43 -4.57
C GLY A 55 -14.12 -16.33 -5.01
N PHE A 56 -14.60 -15.22 -5.55
CA PHE A 56 -13.77 -14.07 -5.91
C PHE A 56 -13.70 -13.10 -4.72
N ILE A 57 -12.50 -12.95 -4.15
CA ILE A 57 -12.23 -12.04 -3.03
C ILE A 57 -11.29 -10.95 -3.53
N ASP A 58 -11.79 -9.72 -3.59
CA ASP A 58 -11.07 -8.54 -4.02
C ASP A 58 -10.31 -7.88 -2.87
N LEU A 59 -9.04 -7.54 -3.12
CA LEU A 59 -8.19 -6.75 -2.23
C LEU A 59 -7.70 -5.53 -3.00
N VAL A 60 -8.37 -4.40 -2.80
CA VAL A 60 -8.09 -3.15 -3.54
C VAL A 60 -7.65 -2.09 -2.55
N GLY A 61 -6.72 -1.23 -2.95
CA GLY A 61 -6.33 -0.12 -2.07
C GLY A 61 -5.26 -0.47 -1.04
N ILE A 62 -4.66 -1.68 -1.08
CA ILE A 62 -3.69 -2.14 -0.08
C ILE A 62 -2.37 -1.37 -0.21
N GLU A 63 -2.36 -0.11 0.19
CA GLU A 63 -1.17 0.73 0.30
C GLU A 63 -0.52 0.60 1.69
N SER A 64 0.34 1.53 2.09
CA SER A 64 0.93 1.52 3.44
C SER A 64 -0.16 1.64 4.51
N PRO A 65 -0.18 0.78 5.56
CA PRO A 65 0.87 -0.13 6.01
C PRO A 65 0.69 -1.61 5.57
N GLY A 66 0.39 -1.87 4.29
CA GLY A 66 0.01 -3.18 3.76
C GLY A 66 1.01 -4.30 3.99
N LEU A 67 2.32 -4.02 3.89
CA LEU A 67 3.35 -5.02 4.21
C LEU A 67 3.31 -5.40 5.70
N THR A 68 3.29 -4.40 6.59
CA THR A 68 3.20 -4.59 8.04
C THR A 68 1.91 -5.32 8.44
N SER A 69 0.80 -5.00 7.77
CA SER A 69 -0.53 -5.58 8.03
C SER A 69 -0.76 -6.91 7.31
N SER A 70 0.16 -7.38 6.46
CA SER A 70 -0.05 -8.55 5.62
C SER A 70 -0.48 -9.83 6.37
N PRO A 71 0.03 -10.15 7.57
CA PRO A 71 -0.42 -11.35 8.29
C PRO A 71 -1.86 -11.21 8.82
N ALA A 72 -2.28 -10.00 9.18
CA ALA A 72 -3.63 -9.73 9.64
C ALA A 72 -4.63 -9.77 8.47
N ILE A 73 -4.25 -9.17 7.34
CA ILE A 73 -5.00 -9.25 6.08
C ILE A 73 -5.20 -10.71 5.67
N ALA A 74 -4.13 -11.51 5.68
CA ALA A 74 -4.20 -12.93 5.32
C ALA A 74 -5.17 -13.71 6.24
N ARG A 75 -5.16 -13.47 7.55
CA ARG A 75 -6.12 -14.09 8.48
C ARG A 75 -7.56 -13.69 8.19
N TYR A 76 -7.79 -12.41 7.90
CA TYR A 76 -9.13 -11.91 7.57
C TYR A 76 -9.65 -12.56 6.28
N VAL A 77 -8.82 -12.58 5.22
CA VAL A 77 -9.14 -13.23 3.95
C VAL A 77 -9.36 -14.73 4.13
N GLY A 78 -8.56 -15.42 4.95
CA GLY A 78 -8.77 -16.84 5.26
C GLY A 78 -10.16 -17.10 5.83
N GLY A 79 -10.63 -16.25 6.75
CA GLY A 79 -11.99 -16.35 7.28
C GLY A 79 -13.10 -16.07 6.26
N LEU A 80 -12.83 -15.30 5.21
CA LEU A 80 -13.76 -15.14 4.09
C LEU A 80 -13.77 -16.39 3.20
N VAL A 81 -12.59 -16.95 2.90
CA VAL A 81 -12.45 -18.20 2.13
C VAL A 81 -13.18 -19.34 2.83
N ASP A 82 -12.98 -19.52 4.14
CA ASP A 82 -13.64 -20.59 4.90
C ASP A 82 -15.17 -20.48 4.82
N LYS A 83 -15.71 -19.27 4.90
CA LYS A 83 -17.15 -19.02 4.75
C LYS A 83 -17.64 -19.33 3.33
N ALA A 84 -16.89 -18.91 2.32
CA ALA A 84 -17.23 -19.15 0.92
C ALA A 84 -17.23 -20.65 0.57
N LEU A 85 -16.33 -21.43 1.18
CA LEU A 85 -16.23 -22.88 0.97
C LEU A 85 -17.20 -23.71 1.82
N SER A 86 -17.76 -23.12 2.88
CA SER A 86 -18.72 -23.81 3.78
C SER A 86 -20.17 -23.73 3.29
N ASN A 87 -20.43 -23.00 2.19
CA ASN A 87 -21.71 -22.93 1.49
C ASN A 87 -21.76 -23.92 0.32
#